data_AF-A0A7I0J9N2-F1
#
_entry.id   AF-A0A7I0J9N2-F1
#
_cell.length_a   1.000
_cell.length_b   1.000
_cell.length_c   1.000
_cell.angle_alpha   90.00
_cell.angle_beta   90.00
_cell.angle_gamma   90.00
#
_symmetry.space_group_name_H-M   'P 1'
#
loop_
_entity.id
_entity.type
_entity.pdbx_description
1 polymer ?
#
loop_
_entity_poly.entity_id
_entity_poly.type
_entity_poly.pdbx_seq_one_letter_code
_entity_poly.pdbx_strand_id
1 'polypeptide(L)' 'KCPTGDVTGEELAACTVWEGVIYSADEKGSVGLLPAEGADAPKSLVFPDLGPSLQMSAAYGPGGFSKMPWDVFALKGCQE' A
#
# COMPACT_ATOMS: atom_id res chain seq x y z
N LYS A 1 -5.37 -9.11 24.11
CA LYS A 1 -5.38 -7.78 24.77
C LYS A 1 -4.86 -6.80 23.72
N CYS A 2 -5.71 -5.93 23.17
CA CYS A 2 -5.25 -4.93 22.20
C CYS A 2 -4.26 -4.00 22.90
N PRO A 3 -3.15 -3.59 22.25
CA PRO A 3 -2.23 -2.63 22.86
C PRO A 3 -3.03 -1.38 23.23
N THR A 4 -2.87 -0.95 24.49
CA THR A 4 -3.50 0.26 25.03
C THR A 4 -2.36 1.26 25.22
N GLY A 5 -2.38 2.33 24.44
CA GLY A 5 -1.36 3.39 24.42
C GLY A 5 -1.48 4.16 23.12
N ASP A 6 -1.59 5.48 23.21
CA ASP A 6 -1.41 6.36 22.06
C ASP A 6 -0.02 6.09 21.49
N VAL A 7 0.06 5.43 20.33
CA VAL A 7 1.25 5.54 19.50
C VAL A 7 1.32 7.00 19.10
N THR A 8 2.33 7.70 19.59
CA THR A 8 2.51 9.12 19.29
C THR A 8 2.76 9.28 17.79
N GLY A 9 2.30 10.37 17.18
CA GLY A 9 2.46 10.60 15.74
C GLY A 9 3.91 10.50 15.26
N GLU A 10 4.89 10.75 16.15
CA GLU A 10 6.32 10.61 15.87
C GLU A 10 6.76 9.15 15.72
N GLU A 11 6.24 8.23 16.54
CA GLU A 11 6.54 6.79 16.41
C GLU A 11 5.93 6.21 15.14
N LEU A 12 4.70 6.62 14.81
CA LEU A 12 4.06 6.26 13.55
C LEU A 12 4.85 6.84 12.37
N ALA A 13 5.22 8.12 12.40
CA ALA A 13 6.03 8.73 11.35
C ALA A 13 7.39 8.04 11.16
N ALA A 14 8.05 7.63 12.25
CA ALA A 14 9.29 6.87 12.20
C ALA A 14 9.13 5.48 11.56
N CYS A 15 7.92 4.91 11.62
CA CYS A 15 7.60 3.58 11.09
C CYS A 15 6.86 3.61 9.75
N THR A 16 6.32 4.76 9.34
CA THR A 16 5.60 4.92 8.06
C THR A 16 6.60 4.80 6.92
N VAL A 17 6.45 3.73 6.14
CA VAL A 17 7.33 3.48 4.98
C VAL A 17 6.83 4.18 3.72
N TRP A 18 5.53 4.44 3.63
CA TRP A 18 4.91 5.03 2.46
C TRP A 18 3.64 5.78 2.85
N GLU A 19 3.42 6.93 2.22
CA GLU A 19 2.19 7.70 2.29
C GLU A 19 1.92 8.31 0.91
N GLY A 20 0.69 8.17 0.41
CA GLY A 20 0.34 8.67 -0.92
C GLY A 20 -1.10 8.40 -1.29
N VAL A 21 -1.51 8.91 -2.45
CA VAL A 21 -2.84 8.69 -3.01
C VAL A 21 -2.92 7.27 -3.56
N ILE A 22 -3.97 6.53 -3.18
CA ILE A 22 -4.28 5.22 -3.75
C ILE A 22 -5.17 5.42 -4.97
N TYR A 23 -4.78 4.82 -6.10
CA TYR A 23 -5.56 4.83 -7.34
C TYR A 23 -6.14 3.45 -7.64
N SER A 24 -7.16 3.43 -8.48
CA SER A 24 -7.69 2.22 -9.11
C SER A 24 -7.12 2.07 -10.52
N ALA A 25 -7.00 0.82 -10.97
CA ALA A 25 -6.73 0.51 -12.37
C ALA A 25 -7.68 -0.56 -12.90
N ASP A 26 -8.19 -0.34 -14.11
CA ASP A 26 -9.03 -1.31 -14.82
C ASP A 26 -8.20 -2.33 -15.63
N GLU A 27 -8.88 -3.31 -16.24
CA GLU A 27 -8.24 -4.36 -17.05
C GLU A 27 -7.58 -3.84 -18.34
N LYS A 28 -7.90 -2.61 -18.76
CA LYS A 28 -7.31 -1.93 -19.91
C LYS A 28 -6.12 -1.04 -19.52
N GLY A 29 -5.80 -0.96 -18.23
CA GLY A 29 -4.75 -0.09 -17.70
C GLY A 29 -5.19 1.36 -17.49
N SER A 30 -6.49 1.67 -17.56
CA SER A 30 -6.98 3.01 -17.26
C SER A 30 -6.86 3.27 -15.76
N VAL A 31 -6.23 4.39 -15.38
CA VAL A 31 -6.05 4.77 -13.97
C VAL A 31 -7.12 5.79 -13.56
N GLY A 32 -7.73 5.56 -12.40
CA GLY A 32 -8.74 6.43 -11.82
C GLY A 32 -8.57 6.60 -10.31
N LEU A 33 -9.37 7.47 -9.70
CA LEU A 33 -9.41 7.59 -8.25
C LEU A 33 -9.96 6.32 -7.59
N LEU A 34 -9.68 6.13 -6.31
CA LEU A 34 -10.32 5.09 -5.52
C LEU A 34 -11.85 5.36 -5.48
N PRO A 35 -12.69 4.35 -5.76
CA PRO A 35 -14.15 4.51 -5.66
C PRO A 35 -14.59 4.87 -4.25
N ALA A 36 -15.74 5.53 -4.14
CA ALA A 36 -16.37 5.81 -2.86
C ALA A 36 -16.77 4.51 -2.14
N GLU A 37 -16.90 4.59 -0.81
CA GLU A 37 -17.43 3.49 -0.01
C GLU A 37 -18.79 3.00 -0.54
N GLY A 38 -18.96 1.68 -0.60
CA GLY A 38 -20.18 1.03 -1.10
C GLY A 38 -20.25 0.85 -2.62
N ALA A 39 -19.31 1.40 -3.39
CA ALA A 39 -19.16 1.07 -4.80
C ALA A 39 -18.39 -0.25 -5.01
N ASP A 40 -18.49 -0.81 -6.22
CA ASP A 40 -17.74 -2.01 -6.58
C ASP A 40 -16.23 -1.82 -6.38
N ALA A 41 -15.60 -2.82 -5.75
CA ALA A 41 -14.16 -2.80 -5.53
C ALA A 41 -13.40 -2.85 -6.86
N PRO A 42 -12.35 -2.02 -7.04
CA PRO A 42 -11.55 -2.05 -8.26
C PRO A 42 -10.79 -3.38 -8.38
N LYS A 43 -10.59 -3.83 -9.61
CA LYS A 43 -9.84 -5.07 -9.89
C LYS A 43 -8.38 -4.96 -9.48
N SER A 44 -7.81 -3.77 -9.61
CA SER A 44 -6.43 -3.47 -9.21
C SER A 44 -6.33 -2.15 -8.48
N LEU A 45 -5.40 -2.08 -7.54
CA LEU A 45 -4.99 -0.87 -6.83
C LEU A 45 -3.58 -0.49 -7.25
N VAL A 46 -3.31 0.81 -7.32
CA VAL A 46 -1.99 1.37 -7.56
C VAL A 46 -1.57 2.19 -6.34
N PHE A 47 -0.38 1.89 -5.82
CA PHE A 47 0.30 2.57 -4.73
C PHE A 47 1.55 3.23 -5.32
N PRO A 48 1.42 4.47 -5.85
CA PRO A 48 2.52 5.10 -6.56
C PRO A 48 3.75 5.20 -5.67
N ASP A 49 4.90 4.80 -6.22
CA ASP A 49 6.20 4.92 -5.56
C ASP A 49 6.38 4.00 -4.33
N LEU A 50 5.51 3.01 -4.14
CA LEU A 50 5.63 2.06 -3.03
C LEU A 50 6.95 1.27 -3.09
N GLY A 51 7.31 0.76 -4.27
CA GLY A 51 8.55 0.03 -4.51
C GLY A 51 9.78 0.86 -4.12
N PRO A 52 10.00 2.04 -4.71
CA PRO A 52 11.11 2.92 -4.30
C PRO A 52 11.07 3.31 -2.81
N SER A 53 9.89 3.60 -2.24
CA SER A 53 9.74 3.92 -0.81
C SER A 53 10.19 2.78 0.09
N LEU A 54 9.81 1.54 -0.24
CA LEU A 54 10.25 0.34 0.46
C LEU A 54 11.76 0.10 0.27
N GLN A 55 12.33 0.42 -0.90
CA GLN A 55 13.75 0.21 -1.19
C GLN A 55 14.63 1.13 -0.34
N MET A 56 14.18 2.37 -0.14
CA MET A 56 14.89 3.39 0.61
C MET A 56 14.64 3.30 2.12
N SER A 57 13.69 2.48 2.55
CA SER A 57 13.30 2.37 3.96
C SER A 57 14.34 1.64 4.80
N ALA A 58 14.70 2.25 5.93
CA ALA A 58 15.54 1.63 6.94
C ALA A 58 14.82 0.50 7.73
N ALA A 59 13.50 0.34 7.56
CA ALA A 59 12.70 -0.61 8.33
C ALA A 59 13.06 -2.08 8.09
N TYR A 60 13.68 -2.41 6.95
CA TYR A 60 13.96 -3.80 6.54
C TYR A 60 15.39 -4.26 6.84
N GLY A 61 16.17 -3.44 7.55
CA GLY A 61 17.55 -3.76 7.93
C GLY A 61 18.51 -3.93 6.74
N PRO A 62 19.76 -4.34 7.00
CA PRO A 62 20.80 -4.42 5.95
C PRO A 62 20.54 -5.51 4.90
N GLY A 63 19.66 -6.46 5.17
CA GLY A 63 19.27 -7.50 4.23
C GLY A 63 18.31 -7.02 3.14
N GLY A 64 17.55 -5.95 3.40
CA GLY A 64 16.61 -5.34 2.45
C GLY A 64 15.64 -6.32 1.80
N PHE A 65 15.21 -5.99 0.58
CA PHE A 65 14.39 -6.85 -0.26
C PHE A 65 15.24 -7.66 -1.23
N SER A 66 15.00 -8.97 -1.33
CA SER A 66 15.59 -9.82 -2.37
C SER A 66 15.00 -9.55 -3.76
N LYS A 67 13.77 -9.04 -3.81
CA LYS A 67 13.08 -8.54 -5.00
C LYS A 67 12.12 -7.44 -4.60
N MET A 68 12.13 -6.34 -5.33
CA MET A 68 11.20 -5.26 -5.09
C MET A 68 9.76 -5.68 -5.44
N PRO A 69 8.77 -5.46 -4.55
CA PRO A 69 7.38 -5.56 -4.91
C PRO A 69 7.01 -4.52 -5.97
N TRP A 70 5.98 -4.86 -6.71
CA TRP A 70 5.37 -3.99 -7.70
C TRP A 70 4.42 -2.99 -7.02
N ASP A 71 4.14 -1.86 -7.67
CA ASP A 71 3.27 -0.80 -7.14
C ASP A 71 1.78 -1.07 -7.42
N VAL A 72 1.48 -2.08 -8.24
CA VAL A 72 0.12 -2.46 -8.66
C VAL A 72 -0.27 -3.81 -8.07
N PHE A 73 -1.38 -3.85 -7.35
CA PHE A 73 -1.88 -5.03 -6.67
C PHE A 73 -3.23 -5.42 -7.24
N ALA A 74 -3.34 -6.66 -7.71
CA ALA A 74 -4.62 -7.22 -8.12
C ALA A 74 -5.41 -7.70 -6.90
N LEU A 75 -6.68 -7.31 -6.80
CA LEU A 75 -7.57 -7.82 -5.79
C LEU A 75 -7.87 -9.29 -6.08
N LYS A 76 -7.54 -10.18 -5.14
CA LYS A 76 -7.94 -11.59 -5.17
C LYS A 76 -8.78 -11.88 -3.94
N GLY A 77 -10.03 -12.28 -4.16
CA GLY A 77 -10.91 -12.82 -3.13
C GLY A 77 -11.10 -14.32 -3.30
N CYS A 78 -11.53 -15.00 -2.23
CA CYS A 78 -12.22 -16.28 -2.39
C CYS A 78 -13.58 -15.96 -3.03
N GLN A 79 -13.84 -16.50 -4.22
CA GLN A 79 -15.19 -16.53 -4.77
C GLN A 79 -16.02 -17.41 -3.83
N GLU A 80 -17.14 -16.91 -3.33
CA GLU A 80 -18.11 -17.73 -2.58
C GLU A 80 -18.72 -18.82 -3.47
#